data_AF-A0AAC9SX50-F1
#
_entry.id   AF-A0AAC9SX50-F1
#
_cell.length_a   1.000
_cell.length_b   1.000
_cell.length_c   1.000
_cell.angle_alpha   90.00
_cell.angle_beta   90.00
_cell.angle_gamma   90.00
#
_symmetry.space_group_name_H-M   'P 1'
#
loop_
_entity.id
_entity.type
_entity.pdbx_description
1 polymer ?
#
loop_
_entity_poly.entity_id
_entity_poly.type
_entity_poly.pdbx_seq_one_letter_code
_entity_poly.pdbx_strand_id
1 'polypeptide(L)'
;MRPWRGWKPSDRWWLPTGERGSASLEFITAGLILLVPLVYLVLTMSVVQGGAFAVEGAARQAARVYVQAPTAGAAEARAERAVLVGLADYGIDAAAAEVSITCPGSAVCLSRRSVVTVTVRVVVDLPFVPAVITQSHGGSIPLQSSATQTVSRFWHEG
;
A
#
# COMPACT_ATOMS: atom_id res chain seq x y z
N MET A 1 -42.79 56.55 51.78
CA MET A 1 -42.17 56.96 50.50
C MET A 1 -41.13 55.90 50.10
N ARG A 2 -41.23 55.35 48.89
CA ARG A 2 -40.30 54.33 48.34
C ARG A 2 -38.96 54.97 47.99
N PRO A 3 -37.84 54.22 48.07
CA PRO A 3 -37.16 53.93 46.81
C PRO A 3 -36.50 52.53 46.68
N TRP A 4 -36.84 51.90 45.56
CA TRP A 4 -35.97 51.21 44.60
C TRP A 4 -35.26 49.87 44.91
N ARG A 5 -35.59 48.94 44.00
CA ARG A 5 -34.91 47.69 43.63
C ARG A 5 -33.42 47.93 43.40
N GLY A 6 -32.58 47.23 44.16
CA GLY A 6 -31.18 47.00 43.85
C GLY A 6 -31.02 45.67 43.11
N TRP A 7 -30.89 45.76 41.81
CA TRP A 7 -30.40 44.74 40.88
C TRP A 7 -29.15 44.05 41.48
N LYS A 8 -29.20 42.73 41.74
CA LYS A 8 -27.99 41.92 41.93
C LYS A 8 -27.55 41.46 40.55
N PRO A 9 -26.35 41.86 40.06
CA PRO A 9 -25.85 41.40 38.79
C PRO A 9 -25.74 39.87 38.81
N SER A 10 -26.34 39.31 37.76
CA SER A 10 -26.26 37.94 37.29
C SER A 10 -24.85 37.36 37.33
N ASP A 11 -24.79 36.09 37.71
CA ASP A 11 -23.90 35.05 37.17
C ASP A 11 -22.68 35.60 36.42
N ARG A 12 -21.56 35.72 37.15
CA ARG A 12 -20.22 35.72 36.55
C ARG A 12 -20.03 34.35 35.91
N TRP A 13 -20.55 34.26 34.70
CA TRP A 13 -20.12 33.37 33.64
C TRP A 13 -18.61 33.16 33.74
N TRP A 14 -18.26 31.89 33.84
CA TRP A 14 -16.94 31.29 33.70
C TRP A 14 -15.94 32.14 32.91
N LEU A 15 -15.24 33.04 33.60
CA LEU A 15 -13.96 33.57 33.14
C LEU A 15 -12.91 32.56 33.64
N PRO A 16 -12.26 31.79 32.76
CA PRO A 16 -11.20 30.89 33.18
C PRO A 16 -10.06 31.72 33.78
N THR A 17 -10.02 31.84 35.10
CA THR A 17 -8.91 32.48 35.80
C THR A 17 -7.80 31.47 35.97
N GLY A 18 -6.92 31.38 34.97
CA GLY A 18 -5.63 30.72 35.12
C GLY A 18 -5.07 30.10 33.86
N GLU A 19 -4.59 30.92 32.93
CA GLU A 19 -3.54 30.46 32.00
C GLU A 19 -2.22 30.34 32.76
N ARG A 20 -2.13 29.29 33.60
CA ARG A 20 -0.89 28.75 34.14
C ARG A 20 -0.66 27.40 33.46
N GLY A 21 -0.58 27.42 32.14
CA GLY A 21 -0.05 26.30 31.37
C GLY A 21 1.40 26.06 31.75
N SER A 22 1.75 24.82 32.08
CA SER A 22 3.15 24.46 32.28
C SER A 22 3.85 24.44 30.92
N ALA A 23 4.83 25.31 30.70
CA ALA A 23 5.59 25.38 29.44
C ALA A 23 6.20 24.02 29.04
N SER A 24 6.56 23.19 30.03
CA SER A 24 7.01 21.82 29.80
C SER A 24 5.90 20.92 29.25
N LEU A 25 4.67 21.03 29.78
CA LEU A 25 3.52 20.25 29.28
C LEU A 25 3.11 20.71 27.89
N GLU A 26 3.11 22.02 27.61
CA GLU A 26 2.82 22.55 26.27
C GLU A 26 3.83 22.07 25.23
N PHE A 27 5.12 22.09 25.57
CA PHE A 27 6.17 21.59 24.68
C PHE A 27 6.03 20.08 24.43
N ILE A 28 5.78 19.27 25.47
CA ILE A 28 5.55 17.83 25.31
C ILE A 28 4.29 17.58 24.47
N THR A 29 3.22 18.34 24.69
CA THR A 29 1.96 18.19 23.94
C THR A 29 2.17 18.53 22.46
N ALA A 30 2.79 19.66 22.15
CA ALA A 30 3.14 20.05 20.79
C ALA A 30 4.08 19.03 20.13
N GLY A 31 5.07 18.55 20.90
CA GLY A 31 5.99 17.50 20.48
C GLY A 31 5.27 16.21 20.12
N LEU A 32 4.33 15.74 20.95
CA LEU A 32 3.53 14.54 20.67
C LEU A 32 2.58 14.72 19.48
N ILE A 33 1.94 15.88 19.37
CA ILE A 33 1.06 16.22 18.23
C ILE A 33 1.83 16.15 16.91
N LEU A 34 3.12 16.52 16.89
CA LEU A 34 3.96 16.43 15.69
C LEU A 34 4.59 15.04 15.51
N LEU A 35 5.08 14.44 16.59
CA LEU A 35 5.82 13.18 16.58
C LEU A 35 4.92 12.01 16.19
N VAL A 36 3.71 11.91 16.73
CA VAL A 36 2.82 10.76 16.48
C VAL A 36 2.43 10.66 14.99
N PRO A 37 1.95 11.72 14.32
CA PRO A 37 1.66 11.66 12.89
C PRO A 37 2.91 11.45 12.04
N LEU A 38 4.06 12.00 12.43
CA LEU A 38 5.31 11.82 11.70
C LEU A 38 5.74 10.34 11.72
N VAL A 39 5.74 9.70 12.89
CA VAL A 39 6.07 8.28 13.02
C VAL A 39 5.08 7.43 12.23
N TYR A 40 3.78 7.74 12.33
CA TYR A 40 2.76 7.05 11.54
C TYR A 40 3.00 7.18 10.03
N LEU A 41 3.36 8.38 9.56
CA LEU A 41 3.68 8.63 8.15
C LEU A 41 4.88 7.80 7.70
N VAL A 42 5.95 7.75 8.50
CA VAL A 42 7.15 6.97 8.18
C VAL A 42 6.83 5.48 8.09
N LEU A 43 6.04 4.94 9.03
CA LEU A 43 5.63 3.53 9.02
C LEU A 43 4.75 3.22 7.81
N THR A 44 3.75 4.05 7.56
CA THR A 44 2.85 3.91 6.41
C THR A 44 3.63 3.95 5.10
N MET A 45 4.52 4.94 4.94
CA MET A 45 5.33 5.10 3.75
C MET A 45 6.28 3.91 3.55
N SER A 46 6.84 3.36 4.63
CA SER A 46 7.71 2.18 4.57
C SER A 46 6.96 0.95 4.03
N VAL A 47 5.72 0.72 4.50
CA VAL A 47 4.86 -0.38 4.00
C VAL A 47 4.52 -0.17 2.52
N VAL A 48 4.13 1.04 2.14
CA VAL A 48 3.79 1.36 0.74
C VAL A 48 5.00 1.17 -0.19
N GLN A 49 6.17 1.66 0.22
CA GLN A 49 7.41 1.51 -0.54
C GLN A 49 7.82 0.04 -0.66
N GLY A 50 7.74 -0.73 0.43
CA GLY A 50 7.99 -2.17 0.42
C GLY A 50 7.06 -2.90 -0.54
N GLY A 51 5.76 -2.64 -0.49
CA GLY A 51 4.79 -3.21 -1.41
C GLY A 51 5.05 -2.82 -2.87
N ALA A 52 5.47 -1.58 -3.14
CA ALA A 52 5.81 -1.13 -4.49
C ALA A 52 7.02 -1.88 -5.06
N PHE A 53 8.06 -2.11 -4.24
CA PHE A 53 9.21 -2.92 -4.64
C PHE A 53 8.87 -4.40 -4.81
N ALA A 54 7.95 -4.92 -4.00
CA ALA A 54 7.45 -6.28 -4.11
C ALA A 54 6.78 -6.51 -5.47
N VAL A 55 5.80 -5.67 -5.85
CA VAL A 55 5.09 -5.82 -7.15
C VAL A 55 6.02 -5.58 -8.34
N GLU A 56 6.96 -4.63 -8.24
CA GLU A 56 7.93 -4.35 -9.30
C GLU A 56 8.88 -5.53 -9.52
N GLY A 57 9.45 -6.06 -8.42
CA GLY A 57 10.35 -7.21 -8.46
C GLY A 57 9.64 -8.46 -8.98
N ALA A 58 8.44 -8.72 -8.46
CA ALA A 58 7.59 -9.84 -8.88
C ALA A 58 7.25 -9.76 -10.37
N ALA A 59 6.77 -8.62 -10.87
CA ALA A 59 6.42 -8.44 -12.28
C ALA A 59 7.64 -8.66 -13.19
N ARG A 60 8.79 -8.02 -12.87
CA ARG A 60 10.03 -8.16 -13.65
C ARG A 60 10.53 -9.60 -13.70
N GLN A 61 10.53 -10.30 -12.56
CA GLN A 61 10.96 -11.70 -12.55
C GLN A 61 9.97 -12.63 -13.23
N ALA A 62 8.67 -12.46 -12.98
CA ALA A 62 7.63 -13.25 -13.63
C ALA A 62 7.73 -13.14 -15.16
N ALA A 63 7.86 -11.93 -15.70
CA ALA A 63 8.04 -11.72 -17.13
C ALA A 63 9.34 -12.38 -17.65
N ARG A 64 10.44 -12.30 -16.90
CA ARG A 64 11.73 -12.89 -17.27
C ARG A 64 11.68 -14.41 -17.32
N VAL A 65 11.15 -15.06 -16.28
CA VAL A 65 11.07 -16.54 -16.25
C VAL A 65 10.03 -17.09 -17.22
N TYR A 66 8.99 -16.31 -17.52
CA TYR A 66 7.96 -16.65 -18.50
C TYR A 66 8.58 -16.83 -19.89
N VAL A 67 9.32 -15.82 -20.39
CA VAL A 67 9.90 -15.86 -21.74
C VAL A 67 11.04 -16.88 -21.91
N GLN A 68 11.55 -17.42 -20.80
CA GLN A 68 12.60 -18.45 -20.76
C GLN A 68 12.03 -19.87 -20.62
N ALA A 69 10.72 -20.02 -20.48
CA ALA A 69 10.10 -21.33 -20.29
C ALA A 69 10.09 -22.17 -21.58
N PRO A 70 10.18 -23.51 -21.45
CA PRO A 70 10.16 -24.40 -22.62
C PRO A 70 8.76 -24.56 -23.22
N THR A 71 7.70 -24.42 -22.41
CA THR A 71 6.30 -24.57 -22.83
C THR A 71 5.44 -23.50 -22.16
N ALA A 72 4.27 -23.20 -22.74
CA ALA A 72 3.35 -22.21 -22.19
C ALA A 72 2.88 -22.54 -20.75
N GLY A 73 2.54 -23.80 -20.49
CA GLY A 73 2.16 -24.24 -19.12
C GLY A 73 3.32 -24.11 -18.12
N ALA A 74 4.55 -24.37 -18.53
CA ALA A 74 5.72 -24.13 -17.68
C ALA A 74 5.99 -22.62 -17.49
N ALA A 75 5.65 -21.78 -18.46
CA ALA A 75 5.80 -20.34 -18.39
C ALA A 75 4.89 -19.74 -17.32
N GLU A 76 3.60 -20.11 -17.34
CA GLU A 76 2.61 -19.70 -16.35
C GLU A 76 3.01 -20.17 -14.94
N ALA A 77 3.29 -21.46 -14.77
CA ALA A 77 3.67 -22.02 -13.47
C ALA A 77 4.98 -21.41 -12.90
N ARG A 78 5.93 -21.01 -13.75
CA ARG A 78 7.16 -20.32 -13.32
C ARG A 78 6.88 -18.86 -12.97
N ALA A 79 6.05 -18.16 -13.76
CA ALA A 79 5.66 -16.79 -13.50
C ALA A 79 4.90 -16.68 -12.17
N GLU A 80 3.91 -17.54 -11.93
CA GLU A 80 3.19 -17.61 -10.66
C GLU A 80 4.15 -17.83 -9.49
N ARG A 81 5.05 -18.82 -9.61
CA ARG A 81 6.04 -19.10 -8.55
C ARG A 81 7.00 -17.93 -8.32
N ALA A 82 7.39 -17.19 -9.35
CA ALA A 82 8.20 -15.99 -9.20
C ALA A 82 7.44 -14.88 -8.47
N VAL A 83 6.13 -14.73 -8.71
CA VAL A 83 5.29 -13.80 -7.94
C VAL A 83 5.15 -14.25 -6.49
N LEU A 84 4.88 -15.54 -6.23
CA LEU A 84 4.79 -16.09 -4.87
C LEU A 84 6.04 -15.76 -4.06
N VAL A 85 7.23 -16.03 -4.61
CA VAL A 85 8.50 -15.75 -3.93
C VAL A 85 8.74 -14.25 -3.78
N GLY A 86 8.55 -13.48 -4.85
CA GLY A 86 8.82 -12.03 -4.83
C GLY A 86 7.92 -11.25 -3.87
N LEU A 87 6.68 -11.70 -3.65
CA LEU A 87 5.79 -11.09 -2.66
C LEU A 87 6.10 -11.56 -1.24
N ALA A 88 6.48 -12.83 -1.06
CA ALA A 88 6.87 -13.38 0.24
C ALA A 88 8.09 -12.68 0.84
N ASP A 89 9.03 -12.20 0.01
CA ASP A 89 10.19 -11.42 0.45
C ASP A 89 9.80 -10.12 1.20
N TYR A 90 8.58 -9.62 0.98
CA TYR A 90 8.03 -8.42 1.64
C TYR A 90 6.90 -8.76 2.63
N GLY A 91 6.70 -10.04 2.95
CA GLY A 91 5.64 -10.50 3.87
C GLY A 91 4.22 -10.34 3.32
N ILE A 92 4.07 -10.22 1.99
CA ILE A 92 2.77 -10.10 1.34
C ILE A 92 2.29 -11.50 0.95
N ASP A 93 1.09 -11.86 1.38
CA ASP A 93 0.46 -13.11 0.96
C ASP A 93 0.11 -13.03 -0.53
N ALA A 94 0.66 -13.95 -1.30
CA ALA A 94 0.43 -14.00 -2.72
C ALA A 94 -0.98 -14.50 -3.09
N ALA A 95 -1.75 -15.07 -2.15
CA ALA A 95 -3.17 -15.33 -2.35
C ALA A 95 -3.99 -14.03 -2.51
N ALA A 96 -3.47 -12.90 -2.03
CA ALA A 96 -4.07 -11.57 -2.21
C ALA A 96 -3.61 -10.87 -3.51
N ALA A 97 -2.78 -11.53 -4.32
CA ALA A 97 -2.24 -10.97 -5.54
C ALA A 97 -3.05 -11.36 -6.78
N GLU A 98 -3.29 -10.38 -7.64
CA GLU A 98 -3.84 -10.58 -8.97
C GLU A 98 -2.69 -10.51 -9.99
N VAL A 99 -2.54 -11.57 -10.78
CA VAL A 99 -1.52 -11.65 -11.85
C VAL A 99 -2.23 -11.71 -13.19
N SER A 100 -1.84 -10.84 -14.11
CA SER A 100 -2.32 -10.88 -15.50
C SER A 100 -1.16 -10.93 -16.47
N ILE A 101 -1.25 -11.83 -17.45
CA ILE A 101 -0.25 -12.02 -18.49
C ILE A 101 -0.93 -11.70 -19.81
N THR A 102 -0.36 -10.75 -20.55
CA THR A 102 -0.95 -10.27 -21.80
C THR A 102 0.11 -10.23 -22.90
N CYS A 103 -0.31 -10.56 -24.11
CA CYS A 103 0.50 -10.41 -25.31
C CYS A 103 -0.37 -9.87 -26.45
N PRO A 104 0.10 -8.87 -27.21
CA PRO A 104 -0.67 -8.36 -28.34
C PRO A 104 -0.74 -9.38 -29.47
N GLY A 105 -1.94 -9.58 -30.04
CA GLY A 105 -2.11 -10.25 -31.33
C GLY A 105 -2.16 -11.78 -31.33
N SER A 106 -2.10 -12.44 -30.17
CA SER A 106 -2.22 -13.90 -30.08
C SER A 106 -2.80 -14.35 -28.74
N ALA A 107 -3.52 -15.47 -28.73
CA ALA A 107 -3.92 -16.14 -27.49
C ALA A 107 -2.73 -16.86 -26.80
N VAL A 108 -1.68 -17.21 -27.55
CA VAL A 108 -0.48 -17.89 -27.04
C VAL A 108 0.68 -16.91 -26.92
N CYS A 109 0.99 -16.50 -25.69
CA CYS A 109 2.03 -15.49 -25.45
C CYS A 109 3.46 -15.99 -25.56
N LEU A 110 3.67 -17.31 -25.62
CA LEU A 110 5.01 -17.89 -25.73
C LEU A 110 5.32 -18.22 -27.20
N SER A 111 5.49 -17.18 -28.01
CA SER A 111 5.86 -17.33 -29.43
C SER A 111 7.09 -16.50 -29.78
N ARG A 112 7.88 -16.93 -30.76
CA ARG A 112 9.14 -16.26 -31.13
C ARG A 112 8.92 -14.77 -31.42
N ARG A 113 9.72 -13.90 -30.79
CA ARG A 113 9.63 -12.42 -30.90
C ARG A 113 8.33 -11.80 -30.38
N SER A 114 7.43 -12.56 -29.77
CA SER A 114 6.27 -11.96 -29.11
C SER A 114 6.69 -11.14 -27.89
N VAL A 115 5.86 -10.15 -27.60
CA VAL A 115 6.02 -9.26 -26.45
C VAL A 115 5.03 -9.68 -25.39
N VAL A 116 5.53 -10.04 -24.21
CA VAL A 116 4.74 -10.49 -23.06
C VAL A 116 4.82 -9.43 -21.99
N THR A 117 3.66 -8.99 -21.48
CA THR A 117 3.56 -8.07 -20.36
C THR A 117 2.89 -8.79 -19.20
N VAL A 118 3.61 -8.87 -18.08
CA VAL A 118 3.08 -9.41 -16.82
C VAL A 118 2.77 -8.23 -15.91
N THR A 119 1.53 -8.15 -15.41
CA THR A 119 1.09 -7.16 -14.43
C THR A 119 0.78 -7.88 -13.13
N VAL A 120 1.33 -7.37 -12.02
CA VAL A 120 1.08 -7.85 -10.67
C VAL A 120 0.40 -6.73 -9.90
N ARG A 121 -0.75 -7.04 -9.28
CA ARG A 121 -1.50 -6.12 -8.43
C ARG A 121 -1.69 -6.75 -7.06
N VAL A 122 -1.52 -5.95 -6.02
CA VAL A 122 -1.78 -6.34 -4.63
C VAL A 122 -2.52 -5.20 -3.92
N VAL A 123 -3.15 -5.52 -2.80
CA VAL A 123 -3.74 -4.54 -1.89
C VAL A 123 -3.01 -4.66 -0.56
N VAL A 124 -2.42 -3.57 -0.08
CA VAL A 124 -1.70 -3.54 1.21
C VAL A 124 -2.51 -2.82 2.27
N ASP A 125 -2.57 -3.39 3.47
CA ASP A 125 -3.25 -2.79 4.61
C ASP A 125 -2.38 -1.73 5.29
N LEU A 126 -2.99 -0.65 5.76
CA LEU A 126 -2.29 0.40 6.49
C LEU A 126 -1.96 -0.04 7.93
N PRO A 127 -0.80 0.35 8.47
CA PRO A 127 -0.42 0.00 9.83
C PRO A 127 -1.40 0.60 10.84
N PHE A 128 -1.70 -0.16 11.90
CA PHE A 128 -2.62 0.23 12.98
C PHE A 128 -4.08 0.50 12.57
N VAL A 129 -4.48 0.14 11.36
CA VAL A 129 -5.90 0.10 10.96
C VAL A 129 -6.47 -1.27 11.31
N PRO A 130 -7.51 -1.36 12.17
CA PRO A 130 -8.16 -2.63 12.48
C PRO A 130 -8.75 -3.30 11.23
N ALA A 131 -8.65 -4.63 11.13
CA ALA A 131 -9.13 -5.39 9.97
C ALA A 131 -10.64 -5.22 9.69
N VAL A 132 -11.45 -4.90 10.71
CA VAL A 132 -12.88 -4.61 10.53
C VAL A 132 -13.11 -3.34 9.67
N ILE A 133 -12.16 -2.40 9.65
CA ILE A 133 -12.25 -1.18 8.85
C ILE A 133 -11.77 -1.43 7.41
N THR A 134 -10.68 -2.18 7.22
CA THR A 134 -10.15 -2.54 5.88
C THR A 134 -11.14 -3.35 5.05
N GLN A 135 -11.95 -4.18 5.70
CA GLN A 135 -13.02 -4.96 5.05
C GLN A 135 -14.16 -4.10 4.47
N SER A 136 -14.27 -2.83 4.92
CA SER A 136 -15.31 -1.88 4.51
C SER A 136 -14.84 -0.82 3.49
N HIS A 137 -13.81 -1.13 2.71
CA HIS A 137 -13.13 -0.23 1.74
C HIS A 137 -12.33 0.94 2.36
N GLY A 138 -12.10 0.95 3.68
CA GLY A 138 -11.31 1.99 4.35
C GLY A 138 -9.95 1.48 4.84
N GLY A 139 -8.85 2.09 4.42
CA GLY A 139 -7.53 1.84 5.04
C GLY A 139 -6.65 0.77 4.35
N SER A 140 -6.88 0.51 3.08
CA SER A 140 -6.00 -0.31 2.22
C SER A 140 -5.58 0.48 0.98
N ILE A 141 -4.38 0.22 0.45
CA ILE A 141 -3.84 0.90 -0.73
C ILE A 141 -3.59 -0.12 -1.84
N PRO A 142 -4.20 0.02 -3.03
CA PRO A 142 -3.88 -0.82 -4.18
C PRO A 142 -2.53 -0.42 -4.76
N LEU A 143 -1.67 -1.41 -4.99
CA LEU A 143 -0.37 -1.26 -5.64
C LEU A 143 -0.32 -2.16 -6.88
N GLN A 144 0.24 -1.65 -7.96
CA GLN A 144 0.41 -2.43 -9.18
C GLN A 144 1.71 -2.07 -9.89
N SER A 145 2.29 -3.06 -10.55
CA SER A 145 3.40 -2.87 -11.49
C SER A 145 3.25 -3.83 -12.66
N SER A 146 3.83 -3.47 -13.80
CA SER A 146 3.93 -4.33 -14.96
C SER A 146 5.34 -4.35 -15.54
N ALA A 147 5.72 -5.49 -16.09
CA ALA A 147 6.99 -5.67 -16.77
C ALA A 147 6.79 -6.36 -18.11
N THR A 148 7.47 -5.83 -19.12
CA THR A 148 7.40 -6.32 -20.49
C THR A 148 8.71 -6.98 -20.90
N GLN A 149 8.62 -8.17 -21.49
CA GLN A 149 9.77 -8.92 -22.00
C GLN A 149 9.45 -9.47 -23.39
N THR A 150 10.51 -9.65 -24.20
CA THR A 150 10.38 -10.20 -25.56
C THR A 150 10.88 -11.63 -25.57
N VAL A 151 10.08 -12.56 -26.11
CA VAL A 151 10.48 -13.95 -26.31
C VAL A 151 11.59 -14.02 -27.35
N SER A 152 12.64 -14.80 -27.05
CA SER A 152 13.79 -14.96 -27.94
C SER A 152 13.38 -15.41 -29.34
N ARG A 153 14.08 -14.90 -30.35
CA ARG A 153 13.97 -15.41 -31.74
C ARG A 153 14.37 -16.88 -31.88
N PHE A 154 15.15 -17.39 -30.92
CA PHE A 154 15.64 -18.76 -30.89
C PHE A 154 14.84 -19.66 -29.95
N TRP A 155 13.73 -19.15 -29.40
CA TRP A 155 12.84 -19.96 -28.59
C TRP A 155 12.31 -21.13 -29.43
N HIS A 156 12.31 -22.33 -28.84
CA HIS A 156 11.75 -23.54 -29.39
C HIS A 156 10.98 -24.25 -28.29
N GLU A 157 9.89 -24.91 -28.66
CA GLU A 157 9.14 -25.77 -27.76
C GLU A 157 9.99 -27.01 -27.48
N GLY A 158 10.20 -27.30 -26.19
CA GLY A 158 10.97 -28.45 -25.70
C GLY A 158 10.11 -29.68 -25.46
#